data_AF-A0A7S3WAM4-F1
#
_entry.id   AF-A0A7S3WAM4-F1
#
_cell.length_a   1.000
_cell.length_b   1.000
_cell.length_c   1.000
_cell.angle_alpha   90.00
_cell.angle_beta   90.00
_cell.angle_gamma   90.00
#
_symmetry.space_group_name_H-M   'P 1'
#
loop_
_entity.id
_entity.type
_entity.pdbx_description
1 polymer ?
#
loop_
_entity_poly.entity_id
_entity_poly.type
_entity_poly.pdbx_seq_one_letter_code
_entity_poly.pdbx_strand_id
1 'polypeptide(L)'
;SAMFCVQFAFGSEAVASALLRQVSSLLRPGGVFFGTAPDADAVLTALGGSSSVTLQPPQVPFVLRLRLLEEAAAGRGEGVEGLGESDEFGRALFFSLEDTVTQDSDGLGDAHEYLTSRRQLARLADNHGLEALSLESMLRPAGGGGGRGGLP
;
A
#
# COMPACT_ATOMS: atom_id res chain seq x y z
N SER A 1 10.35 13.24 -0.54
CA SER A 1 10.21 11.81 -0.22
C SER A 1 8.92 11.61 0.54
N ALA A 2 8.29 10.44 0.43
CA ALA A 2 7.07 10.07 1.14
C ALA A 2 7.22 8.65 1.73
N MET A 3 7.74 8.56 2.95
CA MET A 3 8.04 7.27 3.59
C MET A 3 6.85 6.84 4.46
N PHE A 4 6.27 5.68 4.14
CA PHE A 4 5.15 5.07 4.87
C PHE A 4 3.92 5.99 5.02
N CYS A 5 3.67 6.87 4.07
CA CYS A 5 2.54 7.81 4.14
C CYS A 5 1.71 7.94 2.86
N VAL A 6 2.17 7.44 1.72
CA VAL A 6 1.44 7.54 0.45
C VAL A 6 0.08 6.87 0.54
N GLN A 7 0.00 5.74 1.25
CA GLN A 7 -1.18 4.91 1.38
C GLN A 7 -2.35 5.61 2.07
N PHE A 8 -2.12 6.65 2.88
CA PHE A 8 -3.21 7.42 3.49
C PHE A 8 -4.03 8.23 2.47
N ALA A 9 -3.46 8.55 1.31
CA ALA A 9 -4.17 9.29 0.27
C ALA A 9 -5.10 8.41 -0.57
N PHE A 10 -4.97 7.09 -0.48
CA PHE A 10 -5.70 6.12 -1.32
C PHE A 10 -7.12 5.82 -0.83
N GLY A 11 -7.62 6.59 0.15
CA GLY A 11 -9.01 6.55 0.57
C GLY A 11 -10.00 6.99 -0.52
N SER A 12 -9.56 7.81 -1.47
CA SER A 12 -10.29 8.08 -2.70
C SER A 12 -9.33 8.44 -3.83
N GLU A 13 -9.75 8.20 -5.08
CA GLU A 13 -8.96 8.59 -6.25
C GLU A 13 -8.72 10.11 -6.28
N ALA A 14 -9.71 10.92 -5.92
CA ALA A 14 -9.59 12.37 -5.91
C ALA A 14 -8.46 12.86 -4.99
N VAL A 15 -8.34 12.25 -3.79
CA VAL A 15 -7.28 12.58 -2.82
C VAL A 15 -5.92 12.09 -3.30
N ALA A 16 -5.81 10.84 -3.76
CA ALA A 16 -4.57 10.30 -4.31
C ALA A 16 -4.08 11.10 -5.54
N SER A 17 -5.01 11.50 -6.41
CA SER A 17 -4.74 12.32 -7.59
C SER A 17 -4.27 13.73 -7.20
N ALA A 18 -4.90 14.35 -6.20
CA ALA A 18 -4.47 15.64 -5.69
C ALA A 18 -3.06 15.59 -5.09
N LEU A 19 -2.74 14.52 -4.33
CA LEU A 19 -1.39 14.28 -3.80
C LEU A 19 -0.37 14.21 -4.94
N LEU A 20 -0.60 13.37 -5.95
CA LEU A 20 0.35 13.16 -7.05
C LEU A 20 0.50 14.41 -7.93
N ARG A 21 -0.58 15.15 -8.15
CA ARG A 21 -0.52 16.46 -8.82
C ARG A 21 0.35 17.46 -8.05
N GLN A 22 0.21 17.51 -6.71
CA GLN A 22 1.02 18.37 -5.86
C GLN A 22 2.49 17.94 -5.85
N VAL A 23 2.76 16.64 -5.83
CA VAL A 23 4.13 16.12 -5.99
C VAL A 23 4.72 16.58 -7.32
N SER A 24 3.98 16.37 -8.42
CA SER A 24 4.41 16.75 -9.77
C SER A 24 4.73 18.25 -9.88
N SER A 25 3.90 19.12 -9.30
CA SER A 25 4.12 20.58 -9.35
C SER A 25 5.31 21.09 -8.53
N LEU A 26 5.73 20.32 -7.51
CA LEU A 26 6.87 20.67 -6.65
C LEU A 26 8.20 20.11 -7.15
N LEU A 27 8.16 19.15 -8.08
CA LEU A 27 9.36 18.60 -8.69
C LEU A 27 9.89 19.56 -9.78
N ARG A 28 11.21 19.74 -9.78
CA ARG A 28 11.89 20.32 -10.94
C ARG A 28 11.80 19.32 -12.12
N PRO A 29 11.90 19.76 -13.38
CA PRO A 29 12.03 18.84 -14.51
C PRO A 29 13.17 17.82 -14.28
N GLY A 30 12.87 16.53 -14.43
CA GLY A 30 13.79 15.43 -14.13
C GLY A 30 13.95 15.10 -12.63
N GLY A 31 13.21 15.78 -11.76
CA GLY A 31 13.18 15.49 -10.32
C GLY A 31 12.55 14.15 -10.02
N VAL A 32 13.02 13.50 -8.96
CA VAL A 32 12.56 12.16 -8.56
C VAL A 32 11.70 12.22 -7.31
N PHE A 33 10.52 11.63 -7.40
CA PHE A 33 9.72 11.27 -6.23
C PHE A 33 10.01 9.82 -5.85
N PHE A 34 10.26 9.59 -4.56
CA PHE A 34 10.44 8.25 -4.01
C PHE A 34 9.77 8.14 -2.65
N GLY A 35 9.34 6.93 -2.33
CA GLY A 35 8.61 6.62 -1.11
C GLY A 35 8.47 5.13 -0.89
N THR A 36 7.83 4.80 0.24
CA THR A 36 7.49 3.42 0.60
C THR A 36 6.04 3.37 1.06
N ALA A 37 5.35 2.30 0.70
CA ALA A 37 3.98 2.03 1.11
C ALA A 37 3.80 0.50 1.28
N PRO A 38 2.81 0.06 2.08
CA PRO A 38 2.39 -1.33 2.09
C PRO A 38 1.96 -1.78 0.69
N ASP A 39 2.38 -2.98 0.27
CA ASP A 39 1.99 -3.57 -1.00
C ASP A 39 0.65 -4.31 -0.86
N ALA A 40 -0.39 -3.80 -1.52
CA ALA A 40 -1.72 -4.40 -1.47
C ALA A 40 -1.71 -5.89 -1.88
N ASP A 41 -0.93 -6.28 -2.88
CA ASP A 41 -0.90 -7.66 -3.37
C ASP A 41 -0.30 -8.59 -2.31
N ALA A 42 0.76 -8.15 -1.64
CA ALA A 42 1.37 -8.88 -0.54
C ALA A 42 0.44 -8.99 0.68
N VAL A 43 -0.27 -7.91 1.01
CA VAL A 43 -1.26 -7.88 2.10
C VAL A 43 -2.41 -8.85 1.82
N LEU A 44 -3.00 -8.79 0.61
CA LEU A 44 -4.09 -9.67 0.21
C LEU A 44 -3.66 -11.14 0.15
N THR A 45 -2.42 -11.40 -0.30
CA THR A 45 -1.83 -12.74 -0.26
C THR A 45 -1.70 -13.26 1.18
N ALA A 46 -1.21 -12.42 2.10
CA ALA A 46 -1.06 -12.80 3.51
C ALA A 46 -2.41 -13.07 4.20
N LEU A 47 -3.47 -12.36 3.81
CA LEU A 47 -4.82 -12.57 4.31
C LEU A 47 -5.43 -13.90 3.83
N GLY A 48 -5.02 -14.42 2.67
CA GLY A 48 -5.43 -15.74 2.19
C GLY A 48 -6.95 -15.94 2.09
N GLY A 49 -7.71 -14.88 1.79
CA GLY A 49 -9.18 -14.89 1.76
C GLY A 49 -9.85 -14.68 3.13
N SER A 50 -9.09 -14.56 4.22
CA SER A 50 -9.60 -14.16 5.54
C SER A 50 -9.70 -12.63 5.66
N SER A 51 -10.57 -12.14 6.55
CA SER A 51 -10.69 -10.69 6.83
C SER A 51 -9.57 -10.15 7.73
N SER A 52 -8.85 -11.02 8.43
CA SER A 52 -7.72 -10.63 9.28
C SER A 52 -6.64 -11.70 9.36
N VAL A 53 -5.41 -11.29 9.62
CA VAL A 53 -4.27 -12.16 9.86
C VAL A 53 -3.35 -11.55 10.92
N THR A 54 -2.79 -12.39 11.79
CA THR A 54 -1.70 -12.01 12.69
C THR A 54 -0.44 -12.74 12.25
N LEU A 55 0.60 -11.98 11.95
CA LEU A 55 1.90 -12.47 11.53
C LEU A 55 2.91 -12.24 12.66
N GLN A 56 3.54 -13.31 13.12
CA GLN A 56 4.59 -13.28 14.14
C GLN A 56 5.78 -14.10 13.62
N PRO A 57 6.68 -13.49 12.83
CA PRO A 57 7.78 -14.23 12.24
C PRO A 57 8.76 -14.67 13.34
N PRO A 58 9.21 -15.94 13.36
CA PRO A 58 9.97 -16.48 14.49
C PRO A 58 11.36 -15.85 14.67
N GLN A 59 11.87 -15.12 13.68
CA GLN A 59 13.18 -14.47 13.71
C GLN A 59 13.17 -13.03 14.24
N VAL A 60 11.99 -12.44 14.51
CA VAL A 60 11.85 -11.04 14.90
C VAL A 60 10.79 -10.87 16.00
N PRO A 61 11.05 -10.04 17.03
CA PRO A 61 10.15 -9.89 18.17
C PRO A 61 9.06 -8.85 17.89
N PHE A 62 8.37 -8.93 16.75
CA PHE A 62 7.21 -8.08 16.49
C PHE A 62 5.99 -8.91 16.08
N VAL A 63 4.82 -8.44 16.48
CA VAL A 63 3.54 -8.92 15.98
C VAL A 63 2.96 -7.90 15.00
N LEU A 64 2.70 -8.34 13.77
CA LEU A 64 1.99 -7.58 12.75
C LEU A 64 0.55 -8.09 12.67
N ARG A 65 -0.43 -7.20 12.87
CA ARG A 65 -1.85 -7.50 12.74
C ARG A 65 -2.41 -6.71 11.57
N LEU A 66 -3.02 -7.44 10.64
CA LEU A 66 -3.69 -6.89 9.47
C LEU A 66 -5.16 -7.27 9.53
N ARG A 67 -6.06 -6.31 9.29
CA ARG A 67 -7.49 -6.58 9.15
C ARG A 67 -8.09 -5.67 8.09
N LEU A 68 -8.72 -6.26 7.09
CA LEU A 68 -9.56 -5.51 6.16
C LEU A 68 -10.77 -4.99 6.94
N LEU A 69 -11.02 -3.70 6.82
CA LEU A 69 -12.23 -3.11 7.36
C LEU A 69 -13.30 -3.27 6.28
N GLU A 70 -14.40 -3.93 6.62
CA GLU A 70 -15.57 -3.95 5.74
C GLU A 70 -15.95 -2.51 5.42
N GLU A 71 -16.28 -2.26 4.15
CA GLU A 71 -16.53 -0.93 3.60
C GLU A 71 -17.30 -0.06 4.60
N ALA A 72 -16.64 0.97 5.13
CA ALA A 72 -17.39 2.18 5.43
C ALA A 72 -17.91 2.62 4.07
N ALA A 73 -19.18 2.30 3.79
CA ALA A 73 -19.91 2.61 2.58
C ALA A 73 -20.04 4.14 2.39
N ALA A 74 -18.92 4.82 2.16
CA ALA A 74 -18.86 6.20 1.80
C ALA A 74 -18.96 6.29 0.27
N GLY A 75 -20.16 6.04 -0.26
CA GLY A 75 -20.56 6.50 -1.59
C GLY A 75 -20.84 5.46 -2.69
N ARG A 76 -21.19 4.22 -2.37
CA ARG A 76 -21.77 3.31 -3.38
C ARG A 76 -23.19 3.77 -3.71
N GLY A 77 -23.34 4.51 -4.81
CA GLY A 77 -24.59 4.57 -5.55
C GLY A 77 -24.93 3.17 -6.04
N GLU A 78 -26.17 2.75 -5.85
CA GLU A 78 -26.66 1.44 -6.26
C GLU A 78 -26.49 1.22 -7.78
N GLY A 79 -25.88 0.09 -8.13
CA GLY A 79 -25.97 -0.49 -9.47
C GLY A 79 -24.64 -0.57 -10.23
N VAL A 80 -24.21 -1.80 -10.49
CA VAL A 80 -23.82 -2.36 -11.81
C VAL A 80 -22.83 -3.52 -11.57
N GLU A 81 -23.19 -4.70 -12.07
CA GLU A 81 -22.31 -5.85 -12.17
C GLU A 81 -21.12 -5.55 -13.10
N GLY A 82 -19.92 -5.77 -12.60
CA GLY A 82 -18.66 -5.57 -13.31
C GLY A 82 -17.64 -4.92 -12.39
N LEU A 83 -16.46 -5.52 -12.26
CA LEU A 83 -15.33 -4.96 -11.50
C LEU A 83 -14.90 -3.64 -12.17
N GLY A 84 -15.56 -2.55 -11.81
CA GLY A 84 -15.32 -1.20 -12.30
C GLY A 84 -14.20 -0.52 -11.52
N GLU A 85 -13.66 0.56 -12.09
CA GLU A 85 -12.60 1.40 -11.51
C GLU A 85 -12.91 1.93 -10.09
N SER A 86 -14.19 1.88 -9.68
CA SER A 86 -14.67 2.25 -8.35
C SER A 86 -14.19 1.34 -7.21
N ASP A 87 -13.75 0.11 -7.48
CA ASP A 87 -13.31 -0.85 -6.45
C ASP A 87 -11.81 -0.73 -6.10
N GLU A 88 -11.06 0.16 -6.75
CA GLU A 88 -9.61 0.26 -6.57
C GLU A 88 -9.21 1.11 -5.34
N PHE A 89 -10.01 2.11 -4.96
CA PHE A 89 -9.72 3.05 -3.87
C PHE A 89 -10.63 2.82 -2.65
N GLY A 90 -10.27 3.38 -1.50
CA GLY A 90 -11.14 3.38 -0.31
C GLY A 90 -11.17 2.07 0.49
N ARG A 91 -10.42 1.05 0.05
CA ARG A 91 -10.29 -0.23 0.77
C ARG A 91 -9.42 -0.05 2.00
N ALA A 92 -10.08 0.22 3.13
CA ALA A 92 -9.44 0.48 4.39
C ALA A 92 -8.82 -0.79 5.02
N LEU A 93 -7.62 -0.62 5.55
CA LEU A 93 -6.80 -1.61 6.21
C LEU A 93 -6.51 -1.11 7.62
N PHE A 94 -6.89 -1.91 8.60
CA PHE A 94 -6.30 -1.82 9.92
C PHE A 94 -4.90 -2.46 9.85
N PHE A 95 -3.89 -1.64 10.10
CA PHE A 95 -2.50 -2.04 10.19
C PHE A 95 -2.02 -1.76 11.61
N SER A 96 -1.55 -2.78 12.31
CA SER A 96 -0.90 -2.61 13.60
C SER A 96 0.39 -3.39 13.64
N LEU A 97 1.44 -2.71 14.05
CA LEU A 97 2.77 -3.28 14.25
C LEU A 97 3.17 -2.95 15.69
N GLU A 98 3.42 -4.01 16.46
CA GLU A 98 3.84 -3.92 17.86
C GLU A 98 5.03 -2.95 18.01
N ASP A 99 5.00 -2.14 19.07
CA ASP A 99 6.01 -1.11 19.41
C ASP A 99 6.21 0.03 18.38
N THR A 100 5.41 0.11 17.32
CA THR A 100 5.49 1.22 16.34
C THR A 100 4.15 1.86 16.03
N VAL A 101 3.14 1.05 15.70
CA VAL A 101 1.81 1.49 15.28
C VAL A 101 0.82 0.73 16.15
N THR A 102 0.67 1.20 17.38
CA THR A 102 -0.27 0.68 18.36
C THR A 102 -1.54 1.52 18.32
N GLN A 103 -2.62 0.95 17.80
CA GLN A 103 -3.96 1.37 18.20
C GLN A 103 -4.38 0.47 19.35
N ASP A 104 -4.84 1.11 20.44
CA ASP A 104 -5.29 0.43 21.65
C ASP A 104 -6.28 -0.71 21.36
N SER A 105 -6.22 -1.70 22.23
CA SER A 105 -6.88 -3.01 22.20
C SER A 105 -8.41 -3.02 22.02
N ASP A 106 -9.05 -1.85 21.96
CA ASP A 106 -10.50 -1.70 22.04
C ASP A 106 -11.15 -1.20 20.74
N GLY A 107 -10.38 -1.14 19.64
CA GLY A 107 -10.94 -1.15 18.29
C GLY A 107 -11.83 0.05 17.97
N LEU A 108 -11.31 1.27 18.01
CA LEU A 108 -11.89 2.42 17.31
C LEU A 108 -10.88 3.57 17.17
N GLY A 109 -9.73 3.33 16.52
CA GLY A 109 -8.82 4.41 16.11
C GLY A 109 -9.01 4.74 14.63
N ASP A 110 -9.32 5.99 14.33
CA ASP A 110 -9.63 6.50 12.98
C ASP A 110 -8.45 6.47 11.98
N ALA A 111 -7.23 6.08 12.42
CA ALA A 111 -6.10 5.96 11.51
C ALA A 111 -6.20 4.62 10.74
N HIS A 112 -6.92 4.68 9.64
CA HIS A 112 -6.98 3.59 8.65
C HIS A 112 -5.98 3.88 7.53
N GLU A 113 -5.16 2.88 7.21
CA GLU A 113 -4.39 2.89 5.97
C GLU A 113 -5.28 2.39 4.83
N TYR A 114 -4.94 2.70 3.58
CA TYR A 114 -5.70 2.19 2.44
C TYR A 114 -4.83 1.27 1.58
N LEU A 115 -5.43 0.18 1.11
CA LEU A 115 -4.75 -0.72 0.17
C LEU A 115 -4.30 0.08 -1.06
N THR A 116 -3.00 -0.02 -1.35
CA THR A 116 -2.36 0.69 -2.46
C THR A 116 -1.64 -0.34 -3.33
N SER A 117 -2.14 -0.60 -4.53
CA SER A 117 -1.46 -1.50 -5.47
C SER A 117 -0.41 -0.75 -6.31
N ARG A 118 0.66 -1.43 -6.72
CA ARG A 118 1.67 -0.84 -7.62
C ARG A 118 1.05 -0.34 -8.93
N ARG A 119 0.12 -1.13 -9.48
CA ARG A 119 -0.58 -0.81 -10.74
C ARG A 119 -1.38 0.47 -10.62
N GLN A 120 -2.14 0.62 -9.53
CA GLN A 120 -2.94 1.81 -9.24
C GLN A 120 -2.08 3.06 -9.13
N LEU A 121 -1.01 2.98 -8.32
CA LEU A 121 -0.09 4.09 -8.10
C LEU A 121 0.60 4.50 -9.41
N ALA A 122 1.11 3.54 -10.18
CA ALA A 122 1.77 3.80 -11.46
C ALA A 122 0.83 4.49 -12.46
N ARG A 123 -0.38 3.93 -12.63
CA ARG A 123 -1.40 4.50 -13.51
C ARG A 123 -1.75 5.93 -13.11
N LEU A 124 -2.00 6.18 -11.83
CA LEU A 124 -2.40 7.50 -11.37
C LEU A 124 -1.26 8.51 -11.45
N ALA A 125 -0.01 8.07 -11.23
CA ALA A 125 1.17 8.90 -11.37
C ALA A 125 1.38 9.35 -12.83
N ASP A 126 1.17 8.44 -13.79
CA ASP A 126 1.29 8.71 -15.23
C ASP A 126 0.35 9.83 -15.69
N ASN A 127 -0.88 9.86 -15.17
CA ASN A 127 -1.85 10.94 -15.43
C ASN A 127 -1.34 12.35 -15.05
N HIS A 128 -0.33 12.44 -14.18
CA HIS A 128 0.29 13.71 -13.73
C HIS A 128 1.71 13.91 -14.26
N GLY A 129 2.11 13.14 -15.27
CA GLY A 129 3.44 13.22 -15.89
C GLY A 129 4.56 12.66 -15.03
N LEU A 130 4.23 11.78 -14.07
CA LEU A 130 5.20 11.09 -13.23
C LEU A 130 5.38 9.65 -13.73
N GLU A 131 6.45 9.43 -14.50
CA GLU A 131 6.80 8.10 -15.00
C GLU A 131 7.35 7.21 -13.86
N ALA A 132 6.86 5.98 -13.79
CA ALA A 132 7.33 5.01 -12.81
C ALA A 132 8.72 4.46 -13.21
N LEU A 133 9.77 4.89 -12.50
CA LEU A 133 11.14 4.40 -12.73
C LEU A 133 11.40 3.01 -12.12
N SER A 134 10.94 2.77 -10.89
CA SER A 134 11.03 1.47 -10.20
C SER A 134 9.92 1.33 -9.16
N LEU A 135 9.33 0.13 -9.08
CA LEU A 135 8.32 -0.26 -8.10
C LEU A 135 8.66 -1.66 -7.55
N GLU A 136 9.62 -1.70 -6.64
CA GLU A 136 10.18 -2.96 -6.11
C GLU A 136 9.54 -3.38 -4.78
N SER A 137 9.44 -4.69 -4.56
CA SER A 137 9.11 -5.23 -3.25
C SER A 137 10.34 -5.19 -2.35
N MET A 138 10.16 -4.85 -1.07
CA MET A 138 11.20 -5.03 -0.07
C MET A 138 11.42 -6.52 0.28
N LEU A 139 10.48 -7.40 -0.09
CA LEU A 139 10.66 -8.83 0.03
C LEU A 139 11.70 -9.27 -1.00
N ARG A 140 12.85 -9.76 -0.53
CA ARG A 140 13.77 -10.47 -1.40
C ARG A 140 13.09 -11.77 -1.87
N PRO A 141 13.19 -12.13 -3.16
CA PRO A 141 12.78 -13.46 -3.59
C PRO A 141 13.54 -14.49 -2.76
N ALA A 142 12.82 -15.48 -2.24
CA ALA A 142 13.41 -16.56 -1.47
C ALA A 142 14.39 -17.35 -2.38
N GLY A 143 15.69 -17.08 -2.22
CA GLY A 143 16.77 -17.95 -2.72
C GLY A 143 17.01 -17.96 -4.22
N GLY A 144 17.78 -16.99 -4.72
CA GLY A 144 18.67 -17.22 -5.86
C GLY A 144 20.09 -17.48 -5.35
N GLY A 145 20.37 -18.71 -4.93
CA GLY A 145 21.71 -19.16 -4.54
C GLY A 145 22.65 -19.20 -5.75
N GLY A 146 23.10 -18.04 -6.21
CA GLY A 146 24.12 -17.89 -7.24
C GLY A 146 25.49 -17.71 -6.59
N GLY A 147 26.10 -18.81 -6.16
CA GLY A 147 27.50 -18.82 -5.77
C GLY A 147 28.38 -18.45 -6.96
N ARG A 148 28.81 -17.19 -7.04
CA ARG A 148 29.99 -16.80 -7.83
C ARG A 148 31.23 -16.99 -6.96
N GLY A 149 31.63 -18.24 -6.80
CA GLY A 149 32.98 -18.59 -6.40
C GLY A 149 33.89 -18.57 -7.63
N GLY A 150 34.92 -17.73 -7.57
CA GLY A 150 36.21 -17.97 -8.23
C GLY A 150 36.32 -17.64 -9.72
N LEU A 151 37.08 -16.59 -10.01
CA LEU A 151 37.90 -16.49 -11.22
C LEU A 151 39.23 -15.83 -10.84
N PRO A 152 40.29 -16.13 -11.59
CA PRO A 152 41.20 -17.26 -11.46
C PRO A 152 42.37 -17.02 -10.48
#